data_AF-A0AAE5VQQ9-F1
#
_entry.id   AF-A0AAE5VQQ9-F1
#
_cell.length_a   1.000
_cell.length_b   1.000
_cell.length_c   1.000
_cell.angle_alpha   90.00
_cell.angle_beta   90.00
_cell.angle_gamma   90.00
#
_symmetry.space_group_name_H-M   'P 1'
#
loop_
_entity.id
_entity.type
_entity.pdbx_description
1 polymer ?
#
loop_
_entity_poly.entity_id
_entity_poly.type
_entity_poly.pdbx_seq_one_letter_code
_entity_poly.pdbx_strand_id
1 'polypeptide(L)'
;MPKREKDDIELIRTWTLPAAVTMGSAVRAKGVLQEIQARLPASSKKSISLEGVDLTLAMSASEKTVFNAVATIATKVITDAGALPVIPREIEDILTIKTSERHRWLADGRLPSAGTRTVRLNGRARQITFHVFDPKVVEDLLDRGVVEEWRVEDAEAKAEKRQRVAYQAKLTRSLKQEAAKRSKLSKDSSKDTPPKLGGWEEFDVDGLLR
;
A
#
# COMPACT_ATOMS: atom_id res chain seq x y z
N MET A 1 36.03 -11.26 -49.98
CA MET A 1 34.92 -12.15 -49.56
C MET A 1 33.91 -11.30 -48.78
N PRO A 2 32.78 -10.90 -49.37
CA PRO A 2 31.78 -10.11 -48.64
C PRO A 2 31.06 -11.02 -47.64
N LYS A 3 30.92 -10.55 -46.39
CA LYS A 3 30.13 -11.21 -45.34
C LYS A 3 28.70 -11.34 -45.85
N ARG A 4 28.19 -12.57 -45.97
CA ARG A 4 26.76 -12.82 -46.16
C ARG A 4 26.06 -12.33 -44.90
N GLU A 5 25.35 -11.21 -44.98
CA GLU A 5 24.22 -10.93 -44.10
C GLU A 5 23.29 -12.14 -44.21
N LYS A 6 23.17 -12.92 -43.13
CA LYS A 6 22.08 -13.89 -43.05
C LYS A 6 20.83 -13.06 -42.81
N ASP A 7 20.03 -12.90 -43.85
CA ASP A 7 18.59 -12.64 -43.72
C ASP A 7 18.00 -13.84 -42.97
N ASP A 8 18.19 -13.86 -41.66
CA ASP A 8 17.65 -14.88 -40.78
C ASP A 8 16.17 -14.54 -40.62
N ILE A 9 15.31 -15.33 -41.28
CA ILE A 9 13.86 -15.12 -41.24
C ILE A 9 13.44 -15.12 -39.76
N GLU A 10 12.81 -14.05 -39.29
CA GLU A 10 12.35 -13.94 -37.90
C GLU A 10 10.90 -14.46 -37.79
N LEU A 11 10.67 -15.31 -36.78
CA LEU A 11 9.34 -15.68 -36.34
C LEU A 11 8.88 -14.67 -35.31
N ILE A 12 7.81 -13.95 -35.63
CA ILE A 12 7.22 -12.93 -34.77
C ILE A 12 5.79 -13.33 -34.40
N ARG A 13 5.45 -13.18 -33.11
CA ARG A 13 4.07 -13.26 -32.64
C ARG A 13 3.82 -12.17 -31.62
N THR A 14 2.69 -11.48 -31.78
CA THR A 14 2.29 -10.37 -30.92
C THR A 14 0.95 -10.68 -30.26
N TRP A 15 0.82 -10.32 -28.98
CA TRP A 15 -0.42 -10.35 -28.22
C TRP A 15 -0.66 -8.97 -27.61
N THR A 16 -1.88 -8.46 -27.75
CA THR A 16 -2.30 -7.25 -27.03
C THR A 16 -2.93 -7.65 -25.70
N LEU A 17 -2.40 -7.13 -24.60
CA LEU A 17 -2.92 -7.38 -23.27
C LEU A 17 -4.31 -6.72 -23.11
N PRO A 18 -5.36 -7.48 -22.73
CA PRO A 18 -6.68 -6.91 -22.50
C PRO A 18 -6.66 -5.88 -21.37
N ALA A 19 -7.50 -4.84 -21.47
CA ALA A 19 -7.64 -3.84 -20.41
C ALA A 19 -8.06 -4.44 -19.06
N ALA A 20 -8.86 -5.52 -19.07
CA ALA A 20 -9.25 -6.25 -17.87
C ALA A 20 -8.04 -6.93 -17.16
N VAL A 21 -6.97 -7.25 -17.89
CA VAL A 21 -5.75 -7.84 -17.32
C VAL A 21 -4.83 -6.77 -16.74
N THR A 22 -4.69 -5.65 -17.44
CA THR A 22 -3.77 -4.57 -17.05
C THR A 22 -4.40 -3.60 -16.06
N MET A 23 -5.72 -3.46 -16.06
CA MET A 23 -6.48 -2.49 -15.26
C MET A 23 -5.94 -1.06 -15.43
N GLY A 24 -5.46 -0.75 -16.64
CA GLY A 24 -4.82 0.54 -16.95
C GLY A 24 -3.39 0.72 -16.41
N SER A 25 -2.82 -0.28 -15.73
CA SER A 25 -1.50 -0.19 -15.10
C SER A 25 -0.37 -0.75 -15.97
N ALA A 26 0.64 0.08 -16.22
CA ALA A 26 1.89 -0.33 -16.86
C ALA A 26 2.73 -1.25 -15.95
N VAL A 27 2.64 -1.05 -14.63
CA VAL A 27 3.30 -1.93 -13.64
C VAL A 27 2.72 -3.34 -13.71
N ARG A 28 1.40 -3.46 -13.82
CA ARG A 28 0.70 -4.74 -13.98
C ARG A 28 1.05 -5.43 -15.29
N ALA A 29 1.09 -4.69 -16.41
CA ALA A 29 1.55 -5.23 -17.70
C ALA A 29 2.98 -5.81 -17.62
N LYS A 30 3.89 -5.09 -16.94
CA LYS A 30 5.25 -5.57 -16.66
C LYS A 30 5.26 -6.80 -15.74
N GLY A 31 4.35 -6.89 -14.78
CA GLY A 31 4.16 -8.07 -13.94
C GLY A 31 3.80 -9.31 -14.76
N VAL A 32 2.91 -9.17 -15.74
CA VAL A 32 2.56 -10.27 -16.67
C VAL A 32 3.77 -10.71 -17.49
N LEU A 33 4.57 -9.77 -18.02
CA LEU A 33 5.82 -10.11 -18.70
C LEU A 33 6.77 -10.92 -17.80
N GLN A 34 6.92 -10.53 -16.53
CA GLN A 34 7.77 -11.24 -15.57
C GLN A 34 7.24 -12.65 -15.26
N GLU A 35 5.93 -12.82 -15.17
CA GLU A 35 5.31 -14.14 -14.98
C GLU A 35 5.56 -15.05 -16.19
N ILE A 36 5.49 -14.52 -17.42
CA ILE A 36 5.87 -15.26 -18.62
C ILE A 36 7.35 -15.65 -18.53
N GLN A 37 8.25 -14.67 -18.32
CA GLN A 37 9.70 -14.91 -18.23
C GLN A 37 10.10 -15.88 -17.11
N ALA A 38 9.34 -15.95 -16.01
CA ALA A 38 9.57 -16.90 -14.93
C ALA A 38 9.34 -18.36 -15.36
N ARG A 39 8.42 -18.59 -16.31
CA ARG A 39 8.07 -19.92 -16.83
C ARG A 39 8.89 -20.32 -18.06
N LEU A 40 9.67 -19.40 -18.63
CA LEU A 40 10.52 -19.65 -19.79
C LEU A 40 11.94 -20.13 -19.40
N PRO A 41 12.57 -20.96 -20.25
CA PRO A 41 14.00 -21.24 -20.17
C PRO A 41 14.84 -19.96 -20.27
N ALA A 42 16.00 -19.93 -19.60
CA ALA A 42 16.87 -18.75 -19.53
C ALA A 42 17.29 -18.20 -20.91
N SER A 43 17.46 -19.07 -21.90
CA SER A 43 17.81 -18.71 -23.28
C SER A 43 16.73 -17.88 -23.98
N SER A 44 15.46 -18.13 -23.68
CA SER A 44 14.31 -17.52 -24.39
C SER A 44 13.69 -16.33 -23.65
N LYS A 45 14.17 -16.00 -22.44
CA LYS A 45 13.58 -14.89 -21.64
C LYS A 45 13.71 -13.53 -22.31
N LYS A 46 14.78 -13.31 -23.08
CA LYS A 46 15.05 -12.05 -23.80
C LYS A 46 14.34 -11.95 -25.14
N SER A 47 13.75 -13.05 -25.61
CA SER A 47 13.01 -13.10 -26.89
C SER A 47 11.62 -12.50 -26.79
N ILE A 48 11.13 -12.23 -25.57
CA ILE A 48 9.84 -11.59 -25.33
C ILE A 48 10.03 -10.17 -24.78
N SER A 49 9.40 -9.19 -25.43
CA SER A 49 9.39 -7.78 -25.05
C SER A 49 7.96 -7.29 -24.81
N LEU A 50 7.84 -6.20 -24.05
CA LEU A 50 6.58 -5.48 -23.81
C LEU A 50 6.75 -4.04 -24.28
N GLU A 51 5.88 -3.61 -25.19
CA GLU A 51 5.78 -2.23 -25.67
C GLU A 51 4.37 -1.71 -25.38
N GLY A 52 4.25 -0.86 -24.36
CA GLY A 52 2.94 -0.42 -23.87
C GLY A 52 2.12 -1.60 -23.33
N VAL A 53 1.14 -2.06 -24.12
CA VAL A 53 0.27 -3.21 -23.84
C VAL A 53 0.54 -4.41 -24.75
N ASP A 54 1.42 -4.25 -25.74
CA ASP A 54 1.71 -5.29 -26.72
C ASP A 54 2.92 -6.12 -26.29
N LEU A 55 2.71 -7.42 -26.16
CA LEU A 55 3.75 -8.42 -25.93
C LEU A 55 4.19 -8.99 -27.27
N THR A 56 5.47 -8.88 -27.57
CA THR A 56 6.05 -9.39 -28.83
C THR A 56 7.09 -10.47 -28.52
N LEU A 57 6.90 -11.65 -29.11
CA LEU A 57 7.89 -12.73 -29.16
C LEU A 57 8.57 -12.70 -30.52
N ALA A 58 9.89 -12.53 -30.53
CA ALA A 58 10.72 -12.57 -31.73
C ALA A 58 11.86 -13.59 -31.56
N MET A 59 11.98 -14.54 -32.50
CA MET A 59 13.02 -15.57 -32.51
C MET A 59 13.44 -15.91 -33.95
N SER A 60 14.64 -16.47 -34.13
CA SER A 60 15.09 -16.98 -35.44
C SER A 60 14.19 -18.12 -35.93
N ALA A 61 13.92 -18.19 -37.24
CA ALA A 61 13.16 -19.28 -37.86
C ALA A 61 13.81 -20.65 -37.70
N SER A 62 15.12 -20.69 -37.45
CA SER A 62 15.83 -21.93 -37.12
C SER A 62 15.33 -22.57 -35.80
N GLU A 63 14.70 -21.79 -34.92
CA GLU A 63 14.22 -22.20 -33.59
C GLU A 63 12.69 -22.42 -33.52
N LYS A 64 12.07 -22.79 -34.64
CA LYS A 64 10.59 -22.91 -34.77
C LYS A 64 9.91 -23.74 -33.68
N THR A 65 10.53 -24.84 -33.24
CA THR A 65 9.98 -25.71 -32.19
C THR A 65 9.95 -25.01 -30.82
N VAL A 66 11.02 -24.30 -30.48
CA VAL A 66 11.12 -23.51 -29.26
C VAL A 66 10.16 -22.32 -29.32
N PHE A 67 10.08 -21.63 -30.46
CA PHE A 67 9.13 -20.53 -30.67
C PHE A 67 7.69 -20.94 -30.37
N ASN A 68 7.23 -22.08 -30.91
CA ASN A 68 5.87 -22.56 -30.66
C ASN A 68 5.64 -22.94 -29.18
N ALA A 69 6.65 -23.53 -28.52
CA ALA A 69 6.57 -23.85 -27.10
C ALA A 69 6.45 -22.58 -26.24
N VAL A 70 7.31 -21.59 -26.49
CA VAL A 70 7.29 -20.28 -25.82
C VAL A 70 5.97 -19.56 -26.07
N ALA A 71 5.49 -19.53 -27.31
CA ALA A 71 4.21 -18.92 -27.67
C ALA A 71 3.03 -19.58 -26.96
N THR A 72 3.05 -20.90 -26.78
CA THR A 72 2.01 -21.63 -26.04
C THR A 72 2.02 -21.26 -24.56
N ILE A 73 3.21 -21.18 -23.94
CA ILE A 73 3.37 -20.74 -22.55
C ILE A 73 2.86 -19.31 -22.39
N ALA A 74 3.28 -18.38 -23.27
CA ALA A 74 2.86 -16.99 -23.22
C ALA A 74 1.33 -16.85 -23.35
N THR A 75 0.72 -17.53 -24.33
CA THR A 75 -0.73 -17.51 -24.54
C THR A 75 -1.49 -18.00 -23.30
N LYS A 76 -1.01 -19.08 -22.68
CA LYS A 76 -1.60 -19.61 -21.45
C LYS A 76 -1.51 -18.61 -20.31
N VAL A 77 -0.34 -18.02 -20.08
CA VAL A 77 -0.15 -17.03 -19.01
C VAL A 77 -1.03 -15.80 -19.24
N ILE A 78 -1.14 -15.30 -20.48
CA ILE A 78 -2.00 -14.15 -20.82
C ILE A 78 -3.47 -14.48 -20.53
N THR A 79 -3.91 -15.69 -20.84
CA THR A 79 -5.29 -16.15 -20.55
C THR A 79 -5.54 -16.23 -19.05
N ASP A 80 -4.57 -16.74 -18.29
CA ASP A 80 -4.66 -16.87 -16.83
C ASP A 80 -4.40 -15.54 -16.08
N ALA A 81 -3.87 -14.52 -16.76
CA ALA A 81 -3.37 -13.29 -16.15
C ALA A 81 -4.46 -12.48 -15.43
N GLY A 82 -5.70 -12.56 -15.90
CA GLY A 82 -6.85 -11.90 -15.26
C GLY A 82 -7.17 -12.47 -13.87
N ALA A 83 -6.77 -13.71 -13.58
CA ALA A 83 -6.98 -14.35 -12.28
C ALA A 83 -5.78 -14.23 -11.34
N LEU A 84 -4.65 -13.67 -11.80
CA LEU A 84 -3.46 -13.54 -10.97
C LEU A 84 -3.70 -12.50 -9.85
N PRO A 85 -3.30 -12.76 -8.61
CA PRO A 85 -3.44 -11.78 -7.53
C PRO A 85 -2.67 -10.49 -7.84
N VAL A 86 -3.21 -9.35 -7.43
CA VAL A 86 -2.59 -8.02 -7.57
C VAL A 86 -1.62 -7.79 -6.42
N ILE A 87 -0.41 -7.36 -6.74
CA ILE A 87 0.71 -7.11 -5.80
C ILE A 87 0.64 -5.67 -5.28
N PRO A 88 1.19 -5.34 -4.08
CA PRO A 88 1.14 -3.98 -3.54
C PRO A 88 1.62 -2.87 -4.47
N ARG A 89 2.63 -3.13 -5.30
CA ARG A 89 3.13 -2.11 -6.24
C ARG A 89 2.18 -1.89 -7.42
N GLU A 90 1.46 -2.93 -7.81
CA GLU A 90 0.48 -2.87 -8.89
C GLU A 90 -0.78 -2.15 -8.41
N ILE A 91 -1.30 -2.46 -7.22
CA ILE A 91 -2.50 -1.78 -6.71
C ILE A 91 -2.28 -0.28 -6.45
N GLU A 92 -1.06 0.10 -6.04
CA GLU A 92 -0.68 1.51 -5.92
C GLU A 92 -0.76 2.24 -7.26
N ASP A 93 -0.36 1.57 -8.34
CA ASP A 93 -0.40 2.12 -9.70
C ASP A 93 -1.82 2.13 -10.26
N ILE A 94 -2.54 1.01 -10.14
CA ILE A 94 -3.92 0.82 -10.62
C ILE A 94 -4.87 1.83 -9.99
N LEU A 95 -4.88 1.93 -8.65
CA LEU A 95 -5.75 2.85 -7.94
C LEU A 95 -5.16 4.27 -7.87
N THR A 96 -3.97 4.50 -8.40
CA THR A 96 -3.23 5.78 -8.30
C THR A 96 -3.09 6.30 -6.86
N ILE A 97 -2.76 5.39 -5.95
CA ILE A 97 -2.66 5.66 -4.50
C ILE A 97 -1.23 5.57 -4.00
N LYS A 98 -0.96 6.28 -2.89
CA LYS A 98 0.33 6.25 -2.22
C LYS A 98 0.45 5.03 -1.31
N THR A 99 1.67 4.60 -1.07
CA THR A 99 1.99 3.54 -0.11
C THR A 99 1.43 3.83 1.30
N SER A 100 1.37 5.10 1.71
CA SER A 100 0.79 5.52 2.99
C SER A 100 -0.74 5.39 3.03
N GLU A 101 -1.43 5.69 1.92
CA GLU A 101 -2.87 5.49 1.76
C GLU A 101 -3.18 3.99 1.80
N ARG A 102 -2.44 3.18 1.04
CA ARG A 102 -2.56 1.71 1.06
C ARG A 102 -2.43 1.15 2.47
N HIS A 103 -1.41 1.55 3.24
CA HIS A 103 -1.25 1.06 4.61
C HIS A 103 -2.38 1.48 5.54
N ARG A 104 -2.89 2.72 5.39
CA ARG A 104 -4.02 3.20 6.18
C ARG A 104 -5.29 2.41 5.87
N TRP A 105 -5.63 2.26 4.59
CA TRP A 105 -6.85 1.58 4.17
C TRP A 105 -6.81 0.07 4.40
N LEU A 106 -5.61 -0.54 4.39
CA LEU A 106 -5.41 -1.90 4.88
C LEU A 106 -5.71 -2.01 6.39
N ALA A 107 -5.21 -1.07 7.20
CA ALA A 107 -5.42 -1.08 8.65
C ALA A 107 -6.89 -0.82 9.03
N ASP A 108 -7.56 0.05 8.27
CA ASP A 108 -8.96 0.41 8.47
C ASP A 108 -9.94 -0.65 7.90
N GLY A 109 -9.44 -1.64 7.15
CA GLY A 109 -10.25 -2.68 6.50
C GLY A 109 -10.97 -2.24 5.22
N ARG A 110 -10.83 -0.97 4.82
CA ARG A 110 -11.39 -0.41 3.57
C ARG A 110 -10.83 -1.11 2.33
N LEU A 111 -9.54 -1.47 2.35
CA LEU A 111 -8.89 -2.21 1.29
C LEU A 111 -8.71 -3.69 1.69
N PRO A 112 -9.61 -4.61 1.26
CA PRO A 112 -9.58 -6.00 1.71
C PRO A 112 -8.39 -6.76 1.12
N SER A 113 -7.64 -7.46 1.97
CA SER A 113 -6.56 -8.33 1.51
C SER A 113 -7.09 -9.73 1.19
N ALA A 114 -6.69 -10.27 0.04
CA ALA A 114 -6.97 -11.64 -0.37
C ALA A 114 -5.99 -12.68 0.22
N GLY A 115 -5.12 -12.25 1.14
CA GLY A 115 -4.10 -13.07 1.76
C GLY A 115 -2.71 -12.44 1.67
N THR A 116 -1.70 -13.19 2.11
CA THR A 116 -0.31 -12.74 2.11
C THR A 116 0.57 -13.66 1.29
N ARG A 117 1.44 -13.09 0.45
CA ARG A 117 2.46 -13.83 -0.29
C ARG A 117 3.83 -13.55 0.31
N THR A 118 4.61 -14.61 0.51
CA THR A 118 6.00 -14.51 0.98
C THR A 118 6.95 -14.80 -0.17
N VAL A 119 7.84 -13.86 -0.44
CA VAL A 119 8.88 -13.98 -1.48
C VAL A 119 10.26 -13.93 -0.83
N ARG A 120 11.14 -14.84 -1.27
CA ARG A 120 12.58 -14.80 -0.96
C ARG A 120 13.28 -13.93 -1.99
N LEU A 121 14.00 -12.91 -1.54
CA LEU A 121 14.85 -12.12 -2.42
C LEU A 121 16.15 -12.87 -2.69
N ASN A 122 16.52 -12.99 -3.98
CA ASN A 122 17.78 -13.62 -4.38
C ASN A 122 18.97 -12.91 -3.70
N GLY A 123 19.83 -13.70 -3.03
CA GLY A 123 21.02 -13.18 -2.34
C GLY A 123 20.76 -12.54 -0.97
N ARG A 124 19.53 -12.58 -0.42
CA ARG A 124 19.23 -12.09 0.93
C ARG A 124 18.53 -13.16 1.75
N ALA A 125 18.96 -13.33 3.01
CA ALA A 125 18.31 -14.25 3.95
C ALA A 125 16.88 -13.84 4.34
N ARG A 126 16.51 -12.57 4.12
CA ARG A 126 15.22 -12.02 4.55
C ARG A 126 14.12 -12.32 3.53
N GLN A 127 13.09 -13.00 4.03
CA GLN A 127 11.80 -13.15 3.35
C GLN A 127 10.98 -11.87 3.52
N ILE A 128 10.27 -11.46 2.46
CA ILE A 128 9.31 -10.37 2.52
C ILE A 128 7.92 -10.96 2.35
N THR A 129 7.06 -10.73 3.34
CA THR A 129 5.65 -11.08 3.31
C THR A 129 4.85 -9.81 3.02
N PHE A 130 3.95 -9.88 2.05
CA PHE A 130 3.12 -8.74 1.67
C PHE A 130 1.69 -9.17 1.36
N HIS A 131 0.75 -8.24 1.52
CA HIS A 131 -0.66 -8.44 1.18
C HIS A 131 -0.85 -8.50 -0.33
N VAL A 132 -1.66 -9.45 -0.78
CA VAL A 132 -2.14 -9.53 -2.16
C VAL A 132 -3.63 -9.20 -2.21
N PHE A 133 -4.09 -8.80 -3.39
CA PHE A 133 -5.47 -8.36 -3.62
C PHE A 133 -6.10 -9.17 -4.76
N ASP A 134 -7.40 -9.42 -4.66
CA ASP A 134 -8.18 -10.10 -5.69
C ASP A 134 -8.46 -9.12 -6.84
N PRO A 135 -8.10 -9.44 -8.09
CA PRO A 135 -8.41 -8.61 -9.26
C PRO A 135 -9.86 -8.14 -9.33
N LYS A 136 -10.83 -9.02 -8.99
CA LYS A 136 -12.27 -8.68 -9.06
C LYS A 136 -12.65 -7.58 -8.07
N VAL A 137 -12.05 -7.62 -6.89
CA VAL A 137 -12.29 -6.59 -5.86
C VAL A 137 -11.63 -5.28 -6.27
N VAL A 138 -10.44 -5.34 -6.86
CA VAL A 138 -9.77 -4.14 -7.37
C VAL A 138 -10.56 -3.50 -8.51
N GLU A 139 -11.16 -4.30 -9.39
CA GLU A 139 -12.01 -3.82 -10.49
C GLU A 139 -13.26 -3.13 -9.93
N ASP A 140 -13.95 -3.76 -8.98
CA ASP A 140 -15.10 -3.17 -8.28
C ASP A 140 -14.74 -1.88 -7.52
N LEU A 141 -13.52 -1.75 -6.99
CA LEU A 141 -13.03 -0.50 -6.39
C LEU A 141 -12.81 0.61 -7.43
N LEU A 142 -12.30 0.26 -8.62
CA LEU A 142 -12.15 1.21 -9.73
C LEU A 142 -13.50 1.70 -10.23
N ASP A 143 -14.44 0.78 -10.47
CA ASP A 143 -15.76 1.07 -11.03
C ASP A 143 -16.59 1.98 -10.11
N ARG A 144 -16.46 1.80 -8.79
CA ARG A 144 -17.16 2.63 -7.80
C ARG A 144 -16.48 3.97 -7.53
N GLY A 145 -15.18 4.11 -7.83
CA GLY A 145 -14.44 5.35 -7.57
C GLY A 145 -14.25 5.69 -6.08
N VAL A 146 -14.32 4.71 -5.17
CA VAL A 146 -14.29 4.92 -3.70
C VAL A 146 -13.01 5.56 -3.17
N VAL A 147 -11.94 5.55 -3.98
CA VAL A 147 -10.62 6.11 -3.64
C VAL A 147 -10.73 7.60 -3.32
N GLU A 148 -11.52 8.37 -4.09
CA GLU A 148 -11.69 9.80 -3.85
C GLU A 148 -12.55 10.06 -2.61
N GLU A 149 -13.58 9.26 -2.37
CA GLU A 149 -14.41 9.33 -1.17
C GLU A 149 -13.57 9.11 0.09
N TRP A 150 -12.73 8.07 0.10
CA TRP A 150 -11.83 7.80 1.23
C TRP A 150 -10.81 8.92 1.47
N ARG A 151 -10.39 9.64 0.42
CA ARG A 151 -9.51 10.81 0.56
C ARG A 151 -10.23 11.98 1.22
N VAL A 152 -11.50 12.20 0.90
CA VAL A 152 -12.33 13.23 1.54
C VAL A 152 -12.52 12.89 3.02
N GLU A 153 -12.93 11.65 3.33
CA GLU A 153 -13.06 11.17 4.71
C GLU A 153 -11.74 11.32 5.49
N ASP A 154 -10.61 10.96 4.87
CA ASP A 154 -9.29 11.08 5.49
C ASP A 154 -8.90 12.54 5.74
N ALA A 155 -9.32 13.46 4.88
CA ALA A 155 -9.08 14.90 5.05
C ALA A 155 -9.93 15.47 6.20
N GLU A 156 -11.19 15.07 6.29
CA GLU A 156 -12.12 15.46 7.36
C GLU A 156 -11.66 14.94 8.72
N ALA A 157 -11.36 13.63 8.82
CA ALA A 157 -10.85 13.02 10.04
C ALA A 157 -9.54 13.69 10.51
N LYS A 158 -8.68 14.09 9.57
CA LYS A 158 -7.45 14.83 9.88
C LYS A 158 -7.74 16.25 10.39
N ALA A 159 -8.73 16.94 9.83
CA ALA A 159 -9.16 18.26 10.28
C ALA A 159 -9.73 18.20 11.70
N GLU A 160 -10.61 17.24 11.97
CA GLU A 160 -11.17 17.02 13.31
C GLU A 160 -10.07 16.70 14.32
N LYS A 161 -9.15 15.78 13.98
CA LYS A 161 -8.05 15.43 14.87
C LYS A 161 -7.17 16.65 15.19
N ARG A 162 -6.92 17.53 14.21
CA ARG A 162 -6.21 18.79 14.43
C ARG A 162 -6.96 19.72 15.37
N GLN A 163 -8.28 19.87 15.22
CA GLN A 163 -9.10 20.69 16.11
C GLN A 163 -9.09 20.14 17.54
N ARG A 164 -9.27 18.82 17.71
CA ARG A 164 -9.25 18.16 19.03
C ARG A 164 -7.89 18.33 19.71
N VAL A 165 -6.79 18.13 18.99
CA VAL A 165 -5.43 18.32 19.53
C VAL A 165 -5.18 19.78 19.90
N ALA A 166 -5.62 20.74 19.07
CA ALA A 166 -5.49 22.16 19.38
C ALA A 166 -6.30 22.55 20.63
N TYR A 167 -7.51 22.00 20.78
CA TYR A 167 -8.34 22.19 21.96
C TYR A 167 -7.69 21.60 23.22
N GLN A 168 -7.23 20.36 23.15
CA GLN A 168 -6.51 19.70 24.25
C GLN A 168 -5.24 20.47 24.63
N ALA A 169 -4.47 20.95 23.66
CA ALA A 169 -3.27 21.74 23.92
C ALA A 169 -3.60 23.07 24.63
N LYS A 170 -4.69 23.74 24.24
CA LYS A 170 -5.19 24.94 24.95
C LYS A 170 -5.58 24.61 26.38
N LEU A 171 -6.34 23.53 26.60
CA LEU A 171 -6.78 23.10 27.93
C LEU A 171 -5.59 22.79 28.84
N THR A 172 -4.63 21.98 28.37
CA THR A 172 -3.43 21.65 29.13
C THR A 172 -2.58 22.88 29.43
N ARG A 173 -2.51 23.85 28.51
CA ARG A 173 -1.82 25.12 28.74
C ARG A 173 -2.51 25.95 29.83
N SER A 174 -3.83 26.07 29.79
CA SER A 174 -4.61 26.78 30.80
C SER A 174 -4.48 26.13 32.18
N LEU A 175 -4.62 24.80 32.28
CA LEU A 175 -4.43 24.06 33.52
C LEU A 175 -3.03 24.26 34.11
N LYS A 176 -1.99 24.24 33.26
CA LYS A 176 -0.61 24.51 33.69
C LYS A 176 -0.42 25.95 34.18
N GLN A 177 -1.06 26.92 33.54
CA GLN A 177 -1.04 28.32 33.98
C GLN A 177 -1.76 28.50 35.32
N GLU A 178 -2.92 27.89 35.52
CA GLU A 178 -3.63 27.92 36.79
C GLU A 178 -2.84 27.25 37.93
N ALA A 179 -2.25 26.08 37.67
CA ALA A 179 -1.37 25.42 38.62
C ALA A 179 -0.16 26.29 39.01
N ALA A 180 0.44 26.97 38.03
CA ALA A 180 1.55 27.90 38.28
C ALA A 180 1.11 29.18 39.02
N LYS A 181 -0.14 29.64 38.84
CA LYS A 181 -0.69 30.77 39.61
C LYS A 181 -0.97 30.36 41.06
N ARG A 182 -1.56 29.17 41.30
CA ARG A 182 -1.78 28.66 42.67
C ARG A 182 -0.48 28.43 43.42
N SER A 183 0.56 27.90 42.77
CA SER A 183 1.86 27.70 43.41
C SER A 183 2.62 29.01 43.70
N LYS A 184 2.35 30.08 42.93
CA LYS A 184 2.84 31.42 43.27
C LYS A 184 2.07 32.04 44.43
N LEU A 185 0.74 31.91 44.45
CA LEU A 185 -0.08 32.38 45.58
C LEU A 185 0.31 31.71 46.90
N SER A 186 0.56 30.40 46.91
CA SER A 186 1.03 29.69 48.10
C SER A 186 2.45 30.08 48.55
N LYS A 187 3.25 30.65 47.65
CA LYS A 187 4.62 31.11 47.92
C LYS A 187 4.67 32.58 48.38
N ASP A 188 3.65 33.37 48.03
CA ASP A 188 3.49 34.75 48.48
C ASP A 188 2.72 34.84 49.81
N SER A 189 1.85 33.86 50.10
CA SER A 189 1.17 33.71 51.39
C SER A 189 2.05 33.14 52.52
N SER A 190 3.35 32.95 52.30
CA SER A 190 4.30 32.54 53.35
C SER A 190 4.89 33.73 54.13
N LYS A 191 4.30 34.92 53.98
CA LYS A 191 4.66 36.15 54.72
C LYS A 191 3.55 36.74 55.58
N ASP A 192 2.46 36.01 55.80
CA ASP A 192 1.51 36.33 56.86
C ASP A 192 1.27 35.10 57.72
N THR A 193 1.48 35.28 59.03
CA THR A 193 1.17 34.32 60.09
C THR A 193 -0.23 33.73 59.86
N PRO A 194 -0.40 32.40 59.89
CA PRO A 194 -1.71 31.80 59.69
C PRO A 194 -2.66 32.26 60.81
N PRO A 195 -3.87 32.76 60.52
CA PRO A 195 -4.90 32.82 61.54
C PRO A 195 -5.17 31.38 61.98
N LYS A 196 -5.08 31.11 63.28
CA LYS A 196 -5.46 29.84 63.88
C LYS A 196 -6.94 29.59 63.60
N LEU A 197 -7.23 28.82 62.56
CA LEU A 197 -8.53 28.20 62.36
C LEU A 197 -8.61 27.01 63.32
N GLY A 198 -9.09 27.26 64.54
CA GLY A 198 -9.52 26.19 65.44
C GLY A 198 -10.86 25.60 64.96
N GLY A 199 -11.06 24.30 65.16
CA GLY A 199 -12.36 23.65 64.95
C GLY A 199 -12.40 22.51 63.92
N TRP A 200 -11.27 22.00 63.44
CA TRP A 200 -11.26 20.76 62.65
C TRP A 200 -11.23 19.50 63.53
N GLU A 201 -10.80 19.59 64.79
CA GLU A 201 -10.89 18.47 65.74
C GLU A 201 -12.34 18.13 66.17
N GLU A 202 -13.32 19.02 65.97
CA GLU A 202 -14.74 18.72 66.25
C GLU A 202 -15.42 17.87 65.17
N PHE A 203 -14.82 17.73 63.99
CA PHE A 203 -15.39 16.97 62.87
C PHE A 203 -14.88 15.53 62.78
N ASP A 204 -13.89 15.15 63.60
CA ASP A 204 -13.31 13.79 63.62
C ASP A 204 -14.01 12.87 64.65
N VAL A 205 -15.04 13.37 65.33
CA VAL A 205 -15.85 12.62 66.31
C VAL A 205 -17.33 12.68 65.92
N ASP A 206 -17.67 12.12 64.76
CA ASP A 206 -18.70 11.08 64.67
C ASP A 206 -18.92 10.66 63.22
N GLY A 207 -18.92 9.34 63.01
CA GLY A 207 -18.88 8.71 61.71
C GLY A 207 -20.02 9.12 60.78
N LEU A 208 -19.64 9.60 59.60
CA LEU A 208 -20.54 9.67 58.46
C LEU A 208 -19.88 8.95 57.28
N LEU A 209 -20.04 7.61 57.29
CA LEU A 209 -20.14 6.72 56.13
C LEU A 209 -20.22 5.26 56.65
N ARG A 210 -21.39 4.90 57.17
CA ARG A 210 -21.97 3.57 56.96
C ARG A 210 -23.07 3.71 55.92
#